data_AF-A0A6A4VFL5-F1
#
_entry.id   AF-A0A6A4VFL5-F1
#
_cell.length_a   1.000
_cell.length_b   1.000
_cell.length_c   1.000
_cell.angle_alpha   90.00
_cell.angle_beta   90.00
_cell.angle_gamma   90.00
#
_symmetry.space_group_name_H-M   'P 1'
#
loop_
_entity.id
_entity.type
_entity.pdbx_description
1 polymer ?
#
loop_
_entity_poly.entity_id
_entity_poly.type
_entity_poly.pdbx_seq_one_letter_code
_entity_poly.pdbx_strand_id
1 'polypeptide(L)'
;MVKSYYAKTAMLWLCEQTPKDDWTVVSQSVIKLLDFLEEAIDTGNLPCYFWSQLNLLRFTSQGDRELMKKALLDIRQNLSILLARELCVYQPGLQKMLTQTTTQLTERQVRVCLARWNILFGVIGNLEFYLAMDTSPEGERLLSVLVHSKQFTASTVSRLLRTFSHQYILHKYLFKAMTVAPEDVTLQIHFTPFGHGFAWDAAPLIELLNGCDMRCLLGDPDAVRAWLRRQQQLPEAERPAGLPADLRSLGDLCDLLFNIPLLSQALRGSVLDKWSGHAVNSERAMEWLTHYQFKTFEDIMKTCLNEASCWKDKAIDFQTKVGMDYQTALRTACRFGVEVRRFCDDPETAREDERRRRRLPDPWGLLLFWLGRPL
;
A
#
# COMPACT_ATOMS: atom_id res chain seq x y z
N MET A 1 15.11 -15.93 11.75
CA MET A 1 14.60 -15.05 10.68
C MET A 1 13.40 -14.25 11.20
N VAL A 2 13.39 -12.93 11.00
CA VAL A 2 12.31 -12.05 11.47
C VAL A 2 11.04 -12.33 10.64
N LYS A 3 9.93 -12.64 11.32
CA LYS A 3 8.64 -12.88 10.66
C LYS A 3 7.90 -11.56 10.45
N SER A 4 7.17 -11.42 9.35
CA SER A 4 6.33 -10.24 9.06
C SER A 4 5.34 -9.92 10.20
N TYR A 5 4.85 -10.94 10.89
CA TYR A 5 3.97 -10.79 12.05
C TYR A 5 4.65 -10.11 13.24
N TYR A 6 5.96 -10.28 13.43
CA TYR A 6 6.72 -9.59 14.48
C TYR A 6 6.81 -8.10 14.17
N ALA A 7 7.15 -7.74 12.92
CA ALA A 7 7.19 -6.35 12.48
C ALA A 7 5.82 -5.67 12.58
N LYS A 8 4.74 -6.37 12.19
CA LYS A 8 3.37 -5.87 12.35
C LYS A 8 3.03 -5.62 13.81
N THR A 9 3.41 -6.52 14.71
CA THR A 9 3.16 -6.39 16.15
C THR A 9 3.93 -5.22 16.76
N ALA A 10 5.20 -5.08 16.43
CA ALA A 10 6.04 -3.96 16.85
C ALA A 10 5.47 -2.61 16.36
N MET A 11 5.04 -2.53 15.10
CA MET A 11 4.44 -1.31 14.56
C MET A 11 3.16 -0.90 15.30
N LEU A 12 2.31 -1.86 15.67
CA LEU A 12 1.09 -1.56 16.42
C LEU A 12 1.39 -0.99 17.81
N TRP A 13 2.38 -1.56 18.52
CA TRP A 13 2.84 -1.01 19.79
C TRP A 13 3.46 0.38 19.65
N LEU A 14 4.31 0.59 18.65
CA LEU A 14 4.91 1.89 18.37
C LEU A 14 3.85 2.96 18.07
N CYS A 15 2.83 2.65 17.28
CA CYS A 15 1.73 3.58 16.99
C CYS A 15 0.96 4.00 18.24
N GLU A 16 0.86 3.13 19.25
CA GLU A 16 0.19 3.44 20.52
C GLU A 16 1.07 4.26 21.47
N GLN A 17 2.38 4.02 21.45
CA GLN A 17 3.34 4.62 22.38
C GLN A 17 3.98 5.92 21.86
N THR A 18 4.02 6.12 20.55
CA THR A 18 4.70 7.24 19.91
C THR A 18 3.69 8.34 19.57
N PRO A 19 3.85 9.57 20.10
CA PRO A 19 3.01 10.70 19.74
C PRO A 19 2.92 10.88 18.22
N LYS A 20 1.76 11.33 17.74
CA LYS A 20 1.52 11.53 16.30
C LYS A 20 2.58 12.45 15.67
N ASP A 21 2.98 13.49 16.37
CA ASP A 21 3.90 14.52 15.87
C ASP A 21 5.35 14.03 15.71
N ASP A 22 5.67 12.84 16.24
CA ASP A 22 7.01 12.23 16.13
C ASP A 22 7.17 11.35 14.87
N TRP A 23 6.14 11.22 14.04
CA TRP A 23 6.13 10.45 12.78
C TRP A 23 6.37 11.36 11.56
N THR A 24 7.45 12.15 11.59
CA THR A 24 7.70 13.20 10.58
C THR A 24 8.43 12.72 9.33
N VAL A 25 9.32 11.73 9.46
CA VAL A 25 10.14 11.22 8.35
C VAL A 25 10.02 9.70 8.26
N VAL A 26 9.77 9.19 7.05
CA VAL A 26 9.57 7.75 6.80
C VAL A 26 10.80 6.92 7.14
N SER A 27 11.99 7.37 6.78
CA SER A 27 13.23 6.66 7.09
C SER A 27 13.44 6.54 8.60
N GLN A 28 13.16 7.61 9.36
CA GLN A 28 13.21 7.60 10.81
C GLN A 28 12.13 6.68 11.41
N SER A 29 10.93 6.66 10.82
CA SER A 29 9.84 5.75 11.22
C SER A 29 10.21 4.27 11.05
N VAL A 30 10.89 3.93 9.95
CA VAL A 30 11.40 2.57 9.72
C VAL A 30 12.52 2.25 10.70
N ILE A 31 13.42 3.19 10.98
CA ILE A 31 14.48 3.03 11.99
C ILE A 31 13.86 2.75 13.37
N LYS A 32 12.86 3.53 13.81
CA LYS A 32 12.13 3.29 15.06
C LYS A 32 11.54 1.88 15.15
N LEU A 33 10.98 1.37 14.04
CA LEU A 33 10.49 0.00 13.97
C LEU A 33 11.61 -1.03 14.11
N LEU A 34 12.75 -0.81 13.45
CA LEU A 34 13.91 -1.69 13.55
C LEU A 34 14.49 -1.68 14.97
N ASP A 35 14.57 -0.52 15.61
CA ASP A 35 15.07 -0.35 16.97
C ASP A 35 14.17 -1.05 17.99
N PHE A 36 12.85 -0.89 17.89
CA PHE A 36 11.89 -1.59 18.75
C PHE A 36 11.99 -3.11 18.58
N LEU A 37 12.13 -3.58 17.34
CA LEU A 37 12.28 -5.01 17.07
C LEU A 37 13.60 -5.55 17.62
N GLU A 38 14.69 -4.80 17.50
CA GLU A 38 16.00 -5.15 18.06
C GLU A 38 15.92 -5.25 19.58
N GLU A 39 15.35 -4.26 20.27
CA GLU A 39 15.12 -4.28 21.71
C GLU A 39 14.25 -5.48 22.15
N ALA A 40 13.18 -5.75 21.42
CA ALA A 40 12.31 -6.89 21.69
C ALA A 40 13.08 -8.22 21.52
N ILE A 41 13.98 -8.32 20.54
CA ILE A 41 14.83 -9.49 20.33
C ILE A 41 15.87 -9.62 21.45
N ASP A 42 16.52 -8.52 21.84
CA ASP A 42 17.49 -8.48 22.93
C ASP A 42 16.89 -8.97 24.25
N THR A 43 15.74 -8.41 24.61
CA THR A 43 15.00 -8.80 25.82
C THR A 43 14.34 -10.17 25.68
N GLY A 44 14.27 -10.71 24.46
CA GLY A 44 13.51 -11.91 24.15
C GLY A 44 12.02 -11.75 24.41
N ASN A 45 11.51 -10.51 24.40
CA ASN A 45 10.16 -10.17 24.78
C ASN A 45 9.50 -9.27 23.72
N LEU A 46 8.63 -9.87 22.92
CA LEU A 46 7.71 -9.14 22.05
C LEU A 46 6.29 -9.53 22.43
N PRO A 47 5.61 -8.75 23.29
CA PRO A 47 4.23 -9.05 23.63
C PRO A 47 3.37 -8.96 22.37
N CYS A 48 2.54 -9.98 22.14
CA CYS A 48 1.57 -9.94 21.06
C CYS A 48 0.68 -8.71 21.28
N TYR A 49 0.56 -7.84 20.29
CA TYR A 49 -0.20 -6.58 20.41
C TYR A 49 -1.63 -6.85 20.85
N PHE A 50 -2.14 -7.93 20.31
CA PHE A 50 -3.46 -8.41 20.53
C PHE A 50 -3.56 -9.07 21.92
N TRP A 51 -2.65 -9.96 22.27
CA TRP A 51 -2.67 -10.65 23.57
C TRP A 51 -1.37 -10.38 24.33
N SER A 52 -1.31 -9.30 25.10
CA SER A 52 -0.06 -8.79 25.69
C SER A 52 0.66 -9.77 26.64
N GLN A 53 -0.06 -10.73 27.21
CA GLN A 53 0.52 -11.80 28.04
C GLN A 53 1.27 -12.87 27.22
N LEU A 54 0.97 -12.97 25.92
CA LEU A 54 1.63 -13.90 25.01
C LEU A 54 2.87 -13.24 24.42
N ASN A 55 4.05 -13.68 24.85
CA ASN A 55 5.31 -13.27 24.23
C ASN A 55 5.57 -14.05 22.93
N LEU A 56 5.60 -13.35 21.80
CA LEU A 56 5.84 -13.90 20.46
C LEU A 56 7.26 -14.46 20.25
N LEU A 57 8.19 -14.08 21.12
CA LEU A 57 9.58 -14.54 21.12
C LEU A 57 9.85 -15.64 22.15
N ARG A 58 8.84 -16.08 22.92
CA ARG A 58 8.98 -17.09 23.99
C ARG A 58 9.71 -18.37 23.57
N PHE A 59 9.57 -18.78 22.31
CA PHE A 59 10.17 -20.01 21.77
C PHE A 59 11.35 -19.76 20.84
N THR A 60 11.85 -18.52 20.77
CA THR A 60 13.04 -18.21 19.98
C THR A 60 14.29 -18.56 20.79
N SER A 61 15.14 -19.42 20.24
CA SER A 61 16.41 -19.76 20.88
C SER A 61 17.35 -18.55 20.86
N GLN A 62 18.44 -18.59 21.64
CA GLN A 62 19.47 -17.55 21.55
C GLN A 62 20.06 -17.47 20.14
N GLY A 63 20.32 -18.62 19.50
CA GLY A 63 20.82 -18.66 18.12
C GLY A 63 19.82 -18.05 17.12
N ASP A 64 18.52 -18.32 17.27
CA ASP A 64 17.50 -17.70 16.42
C ASP A 64 17.45 -16.18 16.58
N ARG A 65 17.61 -15.70 17.82
CA ARG A 65 17.63 -14.27 18.14
C ARG A 65 18.86 -13.57 17.55
N GLU A 66 20.04 -14.18 17.62
CA GLU A 66 21.25 -13.66 16.97
C GLU A 66 21.10 -13.61 15.43
N LEU A 67 20.49 -14.63 14.82
CA LEU A 67 20.16 -14.60 13.39
C LEU A 67 19.15 -13.51 13.04
N MET A 68 18.17 -13.24 13.92
CA MET A 68 17.23 -12.14 13.73
C MET A 68 17.91 -10.78 13.84
N LYS A 69 18.80 -10.58 14.82
CA LYS A 69 19.60 -9.36 14.95
C LYS A 69 20.46 -9.10 13.73
N LYS A 70 21.18 -10.13 13.27
CA LYS A 70 22.00 -10.01 12.05
C LYS A 70 21.15 -9.60 10.85
N ALA A 71 19.95 -10.18 10.70
CA ALA A 71 19.03 -9.79 9.64
C ALA A 71 18.52 -8.33 9.79
N LEU A 72 18.22 -7.86 11.01
CA LEU A 72 17.85 -6.47 11.24
C LEU A 72 19.01 -5.51 10.96
N LEU A 73 20.23 -5.87 11.34
CA LEU A 73 21.44 -5.10 11.04
C LEU A 73 21.68 -5.01 9.52
N ASP A 74 21.56 -6.14 8.81
CA ASP A 74 21.68 -6.19 7.36
C ASP A 74 20.60 -5.33 6.69
N ILE A 75 19.35 -5.38 7.18
CA ILE A 75 18.26 -4.52 6.70
C ILE A 75 18.59 -3.05 6.97
N ARG A 76 19.08 -2.70 8.17
CA ARG A 76 19.42 -1.32 8.54
C ARG A 76 20.53 -0.78 7.65
N GLN A 77 21.59 -1.54 7.43
CA GLN A 77 22.74 -1.16 6.60
C GLN A 77 22.40 -1.06 5.11
N ASN A 78 21.45 -1.87 4.64
CA ASN A 78 21.10 -1.96 3.22
C ASN A 78 19.67 -1.49 2.92
N LEU A 79 19.04 -0.70 3.82
CA LEU A 79 17.61 -0.40 3.78
C LEU A 79 17.19 0.20 2.44
N SER A 80 17.96 1.18 1.96
CA SER A 80 17.71 1.85 0.70
C SER A 80 17.85 0.91 -0.51
N ILE A 81 18.81 0.00 -0.49
CA ILE A 81 19.03 -1.02 -1.53
C ILE A 81 17.92 -2.07 -1.52
N LEU A 82 17.50 -2.54 -0.34
CA LEU A 82 16.44 -3.54 -0.19
C LEU A 82 15.07 -2.97 -0.54
N LEU A 83 14.78 -1.73 -0.15
CA LEU A 83 13.57 -1.01 -0.58
C LEU A 83 13.57 -0.82 -2.09
N ALA A 84 14.70 -0.41 -2.68
CA ALA A 84 14.82 -0.35 -4.13
C ALA A 84 14.54 -1.72 -4.76
N ARG A 85 15.17 -2.80 -4.28
CA ARG A 85 15.01 -4.16 -4.82
C ARG A 85 13.59 -4.72 -4.73
N GLU A 86 12.93 -4.64 -3.59
CA GLU A 86 11.54 -5.10 -3.41
C GLU A 86 10.53 -4.29 -4.24
N LEU A 87 10.86 -3.02 -4.52
CA LEU A 87 10.06 -2.15 -5.37
C LEU A 87 10.42 -2.27 -6.87
N CYS A 88 11.48 -3.02 -7.21
CA CYS A 88 11.97 -3.28 -8.58
C CYS A 88 11.49 -4.60 -9.20
N VAL A 89 10.64 -5.40 -8.54
CA VAL A 89 10.25 -6.74 -9.04
C VAL A 89 9.65 -6.64 -10.46
N TYR A 90 10.38 -7.19 -11.44
CA TYR A 90 10.16 -7.17 -12.90
C TYR A 90 8.86 -6.49 -13.37
N GLN A 91 8.98 -5.25 -13.85
CA GLN A 91 7.88 -4.51 -14.46
C GLN A 91 8.24 -4.15 -15.91
N PRO A 92 7.43 -4.54 -16.92
CA PRO A 92 7.77 -4.34 -18.33
C PRO A 92 8.09 -2.88 -18.72
N GLY A 93 7.39 -1.90 -18.11
CA GLY A 93 7.64 -0.48 -18.34
C GLY A 93 8.97 0.01 -17.73
N LEU A 94 9.35 -0.52 -16.57
CA LEU A 94 10.59 -0.19 -15.89
C LEU A 94 11.80 -0.71 -16.66
N GLN A 95 11.73 -1.93 -17.22
CA GLN A 95 12.82 -2.47 -18.03
C GLN A 95 13.10 -1.57 -19.24
N LYS A 96 12.07 -1.09 -19.93
CA LYS A 96 12.23 -0.15 -21.05
C LYS A 96 12.89 1.16 -20.63
N MET A 97 12.56 1.69 -19.44
CA MET A 97 13.20 2.91 -18.92
C MET A 97 14.67 2.68 -18.55
N LEU A 98 15.01 1.49 -18.04
CA LEU A 98 16.38 1.12 -17.68
C LEU A 98 17.25 0.76 -18.90
N THR A 99 16.66 0.26 -19.99
CA THR A 99 17.40 -0.14 -21.21
C THR A 99 17.51 0.96 -22.27
N GLN A 100 16.92 2.14 -22.04
CA GLN A 100 17.02 3.30 -22.93
C GLN A 100 18.45 3.89 -23.01
N THR A 101 19.36 3.47 -22.13
CA THR A 101 20.75 3.93 -22.07
C THR A 101 21.72 2.80 -22.40
N THR A 102 22.63 3.05 -23.35
CA THR A 102 23.67 2.11 -23.83
C THR A 102 24.85 1.92 -22.86
N THR A 103 24.85 2.63 -21.73
CA THR A 103 25.90 2.62 -20.71
C THR A 103 25.40 2.06 -19.39
N GLN A 104 26.32 1.58 -18.54
CA GLN A 104 26.00 1.25 -17.15
C GLN A 104 25.38 2.49 -16.46
N LEU A 105 24.18 2.32 -15.91
CA LEU A 105 23.47 3.37 -15.18
C LEU A 105 24.12 3.60 -13.81
N THR A 106 24.26 4.86 -13.43
CA THR A 106 24.60 5.23 -12.04
C THR A 106 23.43 4.92 -11.10
N GLU A 107 23.72 4.74 -9.80
CA GLU A 107 22.68 4.51 -8.78
C GLU A 107 21.61 5.61 -8.80
N ARG A 108 22.01 6.88 -8.92
CA ARG A 108 21.07 8.01 -9.01
C ARG A 108 20.14 7.87 -10.21
N GLN A 109 20.65 7.49 -11.38
CA GLN A 109 19.80 7.31 -12.57
C GLN A 109 18.81 6.15 -12.40
N VAL A 110 19.22 5.04 -11.78
CA VAL A 110 18.32 3.92 -11.46
C VAL A 110 17.20 4.39 -10.52
N ARG A 111 17.55 5.11 -9.44
CA ARG A 111 16.59 5.69 -8.48
C ARG A 111 15.60 6.65 -9.14
N VAL A 112 16.07 7.53 -10.04
CA VAL A 112 15.20 8.41 -10.84
C VAL A 112 14.24 7.59 -11.70
N CYS A 113 14.71 6.57 -12.41
CA CYS A 113 13.84 5.71 -13.23
C CYS A 113 12.76 5.00 -12.39
N LEU A 114 13.11 4.52 -11.20
CA LEU A 114 12.18 3.87 -10.28
C LEU A 114 11.14 4.84 -9.72
N ALA A 115 11.55 6.03 -9.32
CA ALA A 115 10.65 7.06 -8.82
C ALA A 115 9.65 7.46 -9.92
N ARG A 116 10.15 7.77 -11.12
CA ARG A 116 9.33 8.08 -12.31
C ARG A 116 8.33 6.97 -12.64
N TRP A 117 8.78 5.71 -12.63
CA TRP A 117 7.90 4.57 -12.89
C TRP A 117 6.77 4.46 -11.85
N ASN A 118 7.08 4.63 -10.57
CA ASN A 118 6.07 4.61 -9.51
C ASN A 118 5.07 5.76 -9.65
N ILE A 119 5.51 6.99 -9.99
CA ILE A 119 4.62 8.12 -10.23
C ILE A 119 3.67 7.83 -11.41
N LEU A 120 4.23 7.37 -12.54
CA LEU A 120 3.45 7.00 -13.73
C LEU A 120 2.37 5.97 -13.40
N PHE A 121 2.76 4.90 -12.72
CA PHE A 121 1.85 3.82 -12.36
C PHE A 121 0.80 4.27 -11.33
N GLY A 122 1.19 5.14 -10.39
CA GLY A 122 0.28 5.73 -9.42
C GLY A 122 -0.82 6.55 -10.07
N VAL A 123 -0.47 7.42 -11.02
CA VAL A 123 -1.43 8.28 -11.73
C VAL A 123 -2.31 7.46 -12.68
N ILE A 124 -1.70 6.60 -13.52
CA ILE A 124 -2.43 5.77 -14.48
C ILE A 124 -3.38 4.81 -13.76
N GLY A 125 -2.87 4.06 -12.78
CA GLY A 125 -3.67 3.13 -12.02
C GLY A 125 -4.80 3.82 -11.27
N ASN A 126 -4.54 4.99 -10.68
CA ASN A 126 -5.59 5.77 -10.02
C ASN A 126 -6.68 6.21 -11.03
N LEU A 127 -6.30 6.72 -12.20
CA LEU A 127 -7.25 7.10 -13.25
C LEU A 127 -8.11 5.93 -13.73
N GLU A 128 -7.48 4.77 -13.99
CA GLU A 128 -8.19 3.57 -14.42
C GLU A 128 -9.14 3.06 -13.33
N PHE A 129 -8.74 3.06 -12.06
CA PHE A 129 -9.63 2.72 -10.95
C PHE A 129 -10.73 3.76 -10.71
N TYR A 130 -10.46 5.05 -10.91
CA TYR A 130 -11.48 6.09 -10.83
C TYR A 130 -12.55 5.87 -11.90
N LEU A 131 -12.15 5.66 -13.16
CA LEU A 131 -13.07 5.37 -14.26
C LEU A 131 -13.87 4.09 -13.99
N ALA A 132 -13.20 3.03 -13.54
CA ALA A 132 -13.84 1.78 -13.15
C ALA A 132 -14.97 2.00 -12.13
N MET A 133 -14.79 2.89 -11.16
CA MET A 133 -15.81 3.18 -10.15
C MET A 133 -16.87 4.18 -10.62
N ASP A 134 -16.52 5.11 -11.51
CA ASP A 134 -17.37 6.21 -11.99
C ASP A 134 -18.29 5.77 -13.13
N THR A 135 -17.82 4.87 -14.00
CA THR A 135 -18.54 4.48 -15.23
C THR A 135 -19.12 3.07 -15.22
N SER A 136 -18.77 2.21 -14.25
CA SER A 136 -19.26 0.82 -14.19
C SER A 136 -20.49 0.68 -13.29
N PRO A 137 -21.63 0.18 -13.83
CA PRO A 137 -22.78 -0.26 -13.02
C PRO A 137 -22.41 -1.33 -12.00
N GLU A 138 -21.38 -2.15 -12.28
CA GLU A 138 -20.85 -3.16 -11.37
C GLU A 138 -20.10 -2.53 -10.19
N GLY A 139 -19.43 -1.39 -10.38
CA GLY A 139 -18.82 -0.60 -9.31
C GLY A 139 -19.89 -0.04 -8.36
N GLU A 140 -20.96 0.52 -8.91
CA GLU A 140 -22.13 0.96 -8.15
C GLU A 140 -22.84 -0.21 -7.46
N ARG A 141 -22.95 -1.38 -8.13
CA ARG A 141 -23.46 -2.63 -7.55
C ARG A 141 -22.56 -3.16 -6.44
N LEU A 142 -21.23 -3.09 -6.56
CA LEU A 142 -20.27 -3.51 -5.55
C LEU A 142 -20.34 -2.58 -4.33
N LEU A 143 -20.37 -1.26 -4.55
CA LEU A 143 -20.53 -0.26 -3.50
C LEU A 143 -21.89 -0.39 -2.80
N SER A 144 -22.97 -0.58 -3.56
CA SER A 144 -24.30 -0.80 -2.98
C SER A 144 -24.36 -2.14 -2.24
N VAL A 145 -23.76 -3.22 -2.73
CA VAL A 145 -23.62 -4.46 -1.96
C VAL A 145 -22.79 -4.24 -0.71
N LEU A 146 -21.69 -3.47 -0.74
CA LEU A 146 -20.87 -3.16 0.43
C LEU A 146 -21.61 -2.30 1.47
N VAL A 147 -22.43 -1.34 1.02
CA VAL A 147 -23.22 -0.43 1.86
C VAL A 147 -24.47 -1.10 2.42
N HIS A 148 -25.12 -1.99 1.65
CA HIS A 148 -26.34 -2.70 2.04
C HIS A 148 -26.09 -4.08 2.65
N SER A 149 -24.86 -4.59 2.53
CA SER A 149 -24.41 -5.79 3.22
C SER A 149 -24.39 -5.52 4.71
N LYS A 150 -25.38 -6.09 5.41
CA LYS A 150 -25.41 -6.16 6.88
C LYS A 150 -24.22 -6.96 7.47
N GLN A 151 -23.31 -7.47 6.64
CA GLN A 151 -22.14 -8.27 7.03
C GLN A 151 -20.86 -7.41 7.17
N PHE A 152 -20.81 -6.19 6.64
CA PHE A 152 -19.65 -5.30 6.77
C PHE A 152 -19.89 -4.19 7.78
N THR A 153 -18.92 -3.94 8.65
CA THR A 153 -18.96 -2.81 9.60
C THR A 153 -18.80 -1.48 8.86
N ALA A 154 -19.31 -0.38 9.40
CA ALA A 154 -19.04 0.96 8.85
C ALA A 154 -17.54 1.26 8.71
N SER A 155 -16.68 0.75 9.61
CA SER A 155 -15.22 0.89 9.49
C SER A 155 -14.62 -0.04 8.42
N THR A 156 -15.20 -1.22 8.19
CA THR A 156 -14.82 -2.14 7.12
C THR A 156 -15.21 -1.53 5.79
N VAL A 157 -16.45 -1.05 5.65
CA VAL A 157 -16.91 -0.30 4.48
C VAL A 157 -16.03 0.93 4.26
N SER A 158 -15.71 1.72 5.29
CA SER A 158 -14.80 2.87 5.18
C SER A 158 -13.37 2.49 4.79
N ARG A 159 -12.80 1.43 5.38
CA ARG A 159 -11.46 0.91 5.03
C ARG A 159 -11.43 0.31 3.63
N LEU A 160 -12.52 -0.33 3.20
CA LEU A 160 -12.69 -0.87 1.86
C LEU A 160 -12.85 0.27 0.86
N LEU A 161 -13.77 1.21 1.10
CA LEU A 161 -13.87 2.46 0.36
C LEU A 161 -12.54 3.21 0.29
N ARG A 162 -11.71 3.17 1.34
CA ARG A 162 -10.36 3.74 1.36
C ARG A 162 -9.34 2.90 0.61
N THR A 163 -9.47 1.58 0.58
CA THR A 163 -8.56 0.67 -0.16
C THR A 163 -8.90 0.65 -1.66
N PHE A 164 -10.17 0.87 -1.98
CA PHE A 164 -10.73 1.04 -3.31
C PHE A 164 -10.86 2.52 -3.70
N SER A 165 -10.48 3.46 -2.82
CA SER A 165 -10.42 4.85 -3.24
C SER A 165 -9.22 4.96 -4.14
N HIS A 166 -9.47 5.47 -5.33
CA HIS A 166 -8.46 5.82 -6.30
C HIS A 166 -7.30 6.56 -5.60
N GLN A 167 -7.60 7.47 -4.65
CA GLN A 167 -6.63 8.17 -3.79
C GLN A 167 -5.63 7.26 -3.05
N TYR A 168 -6.01 6.09 -2.53
CA TYR A 168 -5.06 5.19 -1.86
C TYR A 168 -4.01 4.62 -2.81
N ILE A 169 -4.41 4.28 -4.05
CA ILE A 169 -3.47 3.79 -5.07
C ILE A 169 -2.42 4.86 -5.33
N LEU A 170 -2.86 6.10 -5.59
CA LEU A 170 -1.94 7.21 -5.83
C LEU A 170 -1.00 7.44 -4.65
N HIS A 171 -1.52 7.56 -3.42
CA HIS A 171 -0.68 7.77 -2.24
C HIS A 171 0.32 6.63 -2.01
N LYS A 172 -0.10 5.37 -2.20
CA LYS A 172 0.79 4.21 -2.11
C LYS A 172 1.95 4.31 -3.10
N TYR A 173 1.67 4.67 -4.34
CA TYR A 173 2.69 4.76 -5.38
C TYR A 173 3.57 5.99 -5.26
N LEU A 174 3.04 7.14 -4.82
CA LEU A 174 3.85 8.31 -4.49
C LEU A 174 4.78 8.01 -3.32
N PHE A 175 4.29 7.33 -2.28
CA PHE A 175 5.13 6.89 -1.17
C PHE A 175 6.26 5.96 -1.65
N LYS A 176 5.95 4.99 -2.53
CA LYS A 176 6.97 4.16 -3.16
C LYS A 176 7.98 5.00 -3.94
N ALA A 177 7.52 5.98 -4.72
CA ALA A 177 8.38 6.88 -5.48
C ALA A 177 9.33 7.65 -4.56
N MET A 178 8.85 8.17 -3.44
CA MET A 178 9.70 8.80 -2.42
C MET A 178 10.75 7.83 -1.87
N THR A 179 10.37 6.60 -1.49
CA THR A 179 11.31 5.67 -0.86
C THR A 179 12.48 5.25 -1.76
N VAL A 180 12.33 5.38 -3.08
CA VAL A 180 13.36 5.04 -4.07
C VAL A 180 13.97 6.25 -4.75
N ALA A 181 13.48 7.46 -4.48
CA ALA A 181 14.00 8.67 -5.09
C ALA A 181 15.46 8.93 -4.66
N PRO A 182 16.23 9.70 -5.47
CA PRO A 182 17.53 10.19 -5.06
C PRO A 182 17.46 10.96 -3.73
N GLU A 183 18.52 10.89 -2.94
CA GLU A 183 18.59 11.56 -1.64
C GLU A 183 18.36 13.06 -1.76
N ASP A 184 18.96 13.69 -2.78
CA ASP A 184 18.80 15.11 -3.11
C ASP A 184 17.34 15.53 -3.37
N VAL A 185 16.50 14.60 -3.81
CA VAL A 185 15.07 14.82 -4.06
C VAL A 185 14.27 14.59 -2.76
N THR A 186 14.57 13.52 -2.03
CA THR A 186 13.87 13.20 -0.78
C THR A 186 14.04 14.27 0.29
N LEU A 187 15.20 14.96 0.33
CA LEU A 187 15.48 16.03 1.27
C LEU A 187 14.61 17.29 1.05
N GLN A 188 14.04 17.44 -0.15
CA GLN A 188 13.17 18.56 -0.51
C GLN A 188 11.69 18.28 -0.21
N ILE A 189 11.35 17.05 0.20
CA ILE A 189 9.98 16.66 0.51
C ILE A 189 9.67 17.03 1.96
N HIS A 190 8.71 17.92 2.15
CA HIS A 190 8.28 18.39 3.45
C HIS A 190 6.91 17.83 3.84
N PHE A 191 6.78 17.38 5.09
CA PHE A 191 5.51 16.97 5.67
C PHE A 191 4.98 18.10 6.56
N THR A 192 3.72 18.46 6.37
CA THR A 192 3.00 19.42 7.20
C THR A 192 1.83 18.72 7.89
N PRO A 193 1.61 18.95 9.20
CA PRO A 193 0.44 18.41 9.88
C PRO A 193 -0.85 18.90 9.22
N PHE A 194 -1.78 17.99 8.92
CA PHE A 194 -3.09 18.34 8.33
C PHE A 194 -4.20 17.46 8.93
N GLY A 195 -5.03 18.05 9.79
CA GLY A 195 -6.07 17.34 10.53
C GLY A 195 -5.53 16.11 11.29
N HIS A 196 -6.15 14.95 11.11
CA HIS A 196 -5.68 13.68 11.67
C HIS A 196 -4.59 12.98 10.84
N GLY A 197 -4.06 13.62 9.79
CA GLY A 197 -2.99 13.08 8.94
C GLY A 197 -1.84 14.06 8.72
N PHE A 198 -1.14 13.89 7.60
CA PHE A 198 -0.07 14.75 7.09
C PHE A 198 -0.37 15.10 5.64
N ALA A 199 -0.12 16.35 5.26
CA ALA A 199 0.02 16.76 3.88
C ALA A 199 1.52 16.79 3.54
N TRP A 200 1.88 16.49 2.30
CA TRP A 200 3.26 16.52 1.85
C TRP A 200 3.34 17.10 0.46
N ASP A 201 4.40 17.87 0.21
CA ASP A 201 4.64 18.45 -1.11
C ASP A 201 5.28 17.39 -2.02
N ALA A 202 4.52 16.96 -3.02
CA ALA A 202 4.95 16.00 -4.02
C ALA A 202 5.60 16.67 -5.25
N ALA A 203 5.71 18.01 -5.30
CA ALA A 203 6.36 18.73 -6.40
C ALA A 203 7.81 18.24 -6.67
N PRO A 204 8.67 17.97 -5.67
CA PRO A 204 10.01 17.42 -5.93
C PRO A 204 9.99 16.07 -6.65
N LEU A 205 8.96 15.25 -6.44
CA LEU A 205 8.79 13.99 -7.17
C LEU A 205 8.32 14.23 -8.60
N ILE A 206 7.42 15.19 -8.81
CA ILE A 206 6.90 15.52 -10.14
C ILE A 206 8.00 16.14 -11.03
N GLU A 207 8.96 16.86 -10.44
CA GLU A 207 10.12 17.39 -11.17
C GLU A 207 10.97 16.28 -11.84
N LEU A 208 10.90 15.04 -11.35
CA LEU A 208 11.59 13.91 -11.96
C LEU A 208 10.97 13.48 -13.30
N LEU A 209 9.72 13.85 -13.58
CA LEU A 209 9.04 13.49 -14.83
C LEU A 209 9.61 14.28 -16.00
N ASN A 210 9.80 13.61 -17.13
CA ASN A 210 10.24 14.24 -18.37
C ASN A 210 9.11 14.33 -19.42
N GLY A 211 9.40 14.93 -20.57
CA GLY A 211 8.40 15.09 -21.64
C GLY A 211 7.82 13.76 -22.17
N CYS A 212 8.56 12.66 -22.12
CA CYS A 212 8.02 11.35 -22.48
C CYS A 212 7.03 10.85 -21.43
N ASP A 213 7.32 11.06 -20.14
CA ASP A 213 6.40 10.71 -19.05
C ASP A 213 5.12 11.55 -19.14
N MET A 214 5.25 12.85 -19.40
CA MET A 214 4.10 13.74 -19.58
C MET A 214 3.23 13.34 -20.77
N ARG A 215 3.82 12.94 -21.90
CA ARG A 215 3.06 12.34 -23.02
C ARG A 215 2.44 10.99 -22.65
N CYS A 216 3.10 10.20 -21.80
CA CYS A 216 2.54 8.95 -21.31
C CYS A 216 1.30 9.19 -20.43
N LEU A 217 1.30 10.23 -19.60
CA LEU A 217 0.17 10.58 -18.74
C LEU A 217 -0.94 11.31 -19.50
N LEU A 218 -0.58 12.31 -20.31
CA LEU A 218 -1.52 13.26 -20.89
C LEU A 218 -1.88 12.98 -22.36
N GLY A 219 -1.10 12.14 -23.04
CA GLY A 219 -1.16 11.97 -24.50
C GLY A 219 -0.55 13.18 -25.21
N ASP A 220 -1.29 14.29 -25.26
CA ASP A 220 -0.86 15.59 -25.78
C ASP A 220 -0.93 16.67 -24.68
N PRO A 221 0.21 17.00 -24.03
CA PRO A 221 0.25 18.04 -23.01
C PRO A 221 -0.19 19.43 -23.49
N ASP A 222 0.01 19.75 -24.77
CA ASP A 222 -0.35 21.07 -25.32
C ASP A 222 -1.87 21.18 -25.51
N ALA A 223 -2.51 20.10 -25.97
CA ALA A 223 -3.96 20.02 -26.05
C ALA A 223 -4.63 20.11 -24.66
N VAL A 224 -4.05 19.46 -23.65
CA VAL A 224 -4.51 19.57 -22.26
C VAL A 224 -4.38 21.01 -21.76
N ARG A 225 -3.23 21.69 -22.00
CA ARG A 225 -3.07 23.10 -21.64
C ARG A 225 -4.09 24.00 -22.35
N ALA A 226 -4.37 23.77 -23.62
CA ALA A 226 -5.38 24.52 -24.36
C ALA A 226 -6.79 24.29 -23.79
N TRP A 227 -7.10 23.06 -23.34
CA TRP A 227 -8.36 22.77 -22.66
C TRP A 227 -8.46 23.50 -21.33
N LEU A 228 -7.43 23.48 -20.49
CA LEU A 228 -7.42 24.20 -19.21
C LEU A 228 -7.64 25.70 -19.38
N ARG A 229 -6.97 26.33 -20.36
CA ARG A 229 -7.18 27.75 -20.67
C ARG A 229 -8.61 28.06 -21.09
N ARG A 230 -9.26 27.16 -21.84
CA ARG A 230 -10.69 27.30 -22.19
C ARG A 230 -11.58 27.20 -20.95
N GLN A 231 -11.30 26.28 -20.03
CA GLN A 231 -12.07 26.14 -18.79
C GLN A 231 -11.93 27.39 -17.89
N GLN A 232 -10.77 28.04 -17.87
CA GLN A 232 -10.58 29.27 -17.09
C GLN A 232 -11.40 30.46 -17.60
N GLN A 233 -11.76 30.46 -18.88
CA GLN A 233 -12.60 31.50 -19.48
C GLN A 233 -14.09 31.34 -19.13
N LEU A 234 -14.49 30.20 -18.55
CA LEU A 234 -15.85 29.98 -18.11
C LEU A 234 -16.20 30.85 -16.89
N PRO A 235 -17.49 31.17 -16.69
CA PRO A 235 -17.99 31.75 -15.45
C PRO A 235 -17.58 30.88 -14.25
N GLU A 236 -17.29 31.49 -13.11
CA GLU A 236 -16.77 30.79 -11.92
C GLU A 236 -17.66 29.61 -11.48
N ALA A 237 -18.99 29.74 -11.61
CA ALA A 237 -19.96 28.69 -11.31
C ALA A 237 -19.89 27.45 -12.23
N GLU A 238 -19.29 27.59 -13.41
CA GLU A 238 -19.15 26.53 -14.41
C GLU A 238 -17.72 25.96 -14.46
N ARG A 239 -16.77 26.53 -13.69
CA ARG A 239 -15.38 26.07 -13.68
C ARG A 239 -15.27 24.74 -12.93
N PRO A 240 -14.52 23.77 -13.47
CA PRO A 240 -14.16 22.58 -12.72
C PRO A 240 -13.46 22.94 -11.40
N ALA A 241 -13.81 22.26 -10.30
CA ALA A 241 -13.18 22.49 -9.00
C ALA A 241 -11.70 22.08 -9.03
N GLY A 242 -10.84 22.94 -8.46
CA GLY A 242 -9.39 22.70 -8.41
C GLY A 242 -8.67 22.87 -9.75
N LEU A 243 -9.23 23.65 -10.67
CA LEU A 243 -8.62 23.95 -11.96
C LEU A 243 -7.29 24.73 -11.78
N PRO A 244 -6.15 24.21 -12.26
CA PRO A 244 -4.86 24.92 -12.18
C PRO A 244 -4.80 26.14 -13.10
N ALA A 245 -3.88 27.06 -12.80
CA ALA A 245 -3.70 28.33 -13.53
C ALA A 245 -2.93 28.18 -14.85
N ASP A 246 -1.89 27.36 -14.92
CA ASP A 246 -1.26 26.87 -16.16
C ASP A 246 -0.36 25.69 -15.81
N LEU A 247 -0.12 24.73 -16.72
CA LEU A 247 0.77 23.59 -16.43
C LEU A 247 2.27 23.94 -16.51
N ARG A 248 2.63 25.18 -16.17
CA ARG A 248 4.02 25.67 -16.16
C ARG A 248 4.67 25.53 -14.79
N SER A 249 3.88 25.63 -13.72
CA SER A 249 4.40 25.41 -12.37
C SER A 249 4.26 23.94 -11.98
N LEU A 250 5.17 23.45 -11.12
CA LEU A 250 5.08 22.10 -10.58
C LEU A 250 3.84 21.93 -9.68
N GLY A 251 3.41 22.99 -8.99
CA GLY A 251 2.18 23.00 -8.20
C GLY A 251 0.95 22.75 -9.06
N ASP A 252 0.81 23.49 -10.16
CA ASP A 252 -0.30 23.32 -11.11
C ASP A 252 -0.31 21.92 -11.76
N LEU A 253 0.87 21.34 -11.99
CA LEU A 253 1.01 19.96 -12.45
C LEU A 253 0.54 18.95 -11.40
N CYS A 254 0.93 19.13 -10.13
CA CYS A 254 0.43 18.32 -9.02
C CYS A 254 -1.10 18.42 -8.91
N ASP A 255 -1.63 19.65 -8.97
CA ASP A 255 -3.07 19.91 -8.87
C ASP A 255 -3.85 19.18 -9.97
N LEU A 256 -3.34 19.14 -11.20
CA LEU A 256 -3.95 18.35 -12.27
C LEU A 256 -3.78 16.83 -12.05
N LEU A 257 -2.54 16.36 -11.87
CA LEU A 257 -2.22 14.93 -11.90
C LEU A 257 -2.79 14.17 -10.70
N PHE A 258 -3.00 14.84 -9.57
CA PHE A 258 -3.52 14.24 -8.35
C PHE A 258 -5.03 14.51 -8.15
N ASN A 259 -5.61 15.47 -8.86
CA ASN A 259 -7.06 15.63 -8.98
C ASN A 259 -7.59 14.78 -10.14
N ILE A 260 -7.79 13.50 -9.86
CA ILE A 260 -8.06 12.49 -10.88
C ILE A 260 -9.41 12.69 -11.60
N PRO A 261 -10.49 13.15 -10.93
CA PRO A 261 -11.70 13.59 -11.62
C PRO A 261 -11.41 14.71 -12.65
N LEU A 262 -10.62 15.72 -12.27
CA LEU A 262 -10.22 16.80 -13.18
C LEU A 262 -9.33 16.28 -14.32
N LEU A 263 -8.36 15.40 -14.03
CA LEU A 263 -7.53 14.77 -15.05
C LEU A 263 -8.37 13.98 -16.06
N SER A 264 -9.35 13.20 -15.60
CA SER A 264 -10.28 12.46 -16.46
C SER A 264 -11.05 13.40 -17.38
N GLN A 265 -11.63 14.49 -16.83
CA GLN A 265 -12.34 15.49 -17.62
C GLN A 265 -11.42 16.17 -18.65
N ALA A 266 -10.21 16.54 -18.24
CA ALA A 266 -9.22 17.15 -19.12
C ALA A 266 -8.88 16.22 -20.30
N LEU A 267 -8.59 14.94 -20.03
CA LEU A 267 -8.29 13.95 -21.06
C LEU A 267 -9.48 13.72 -21.98
N ARG A 268 -10.70 13.57 -21.43
CA ARG A 268 -11.92 13.39 -22.23
C ARG A 268 -12.18 14.57 -23.17
N GLY A 269 -11.92 15.79 -22.69
CA GLY A 269 -12.17 17.03 -23.44
C GLY A 269 -11.03 17.49 -24.36
N SER A 270 -9.85 16.87 -24.29
CA SER A 270 -8.67 17.30 -25.06
C SER A 270 -7.99 16.19 -25.85
N VAL A 271 -7.92 14.97 -25.32
CA VAL A 271 -7.20 13.83 -25.92
C VAL A 271 -8.05 12.57 -25.77
N LEU A 272 -9.16 12.53 -26.53
CA LEU A 272 -10.20 11.50 -26.39
C LEU A 272 -9.67 10.07 -26.58
N ASP A 273 -8.73 9.85 -27.50
CA ASP A 273 -8.13 8.53 -27.72
C ASP A 273 -7.38 8.03 -26.48
N LYS A 274 -6.69 8.94 -25.79
CA LYS A 274 -5.97 8.65 -24.56
C LYS A 274 -6.94 8.29 -23.43
N TRP A 275 -8.00 9.09 -23.28
CA TRP A 275 -9.06 8.82 -22.31
C TRP A 275 -9.75 7.47 -22.57
N SER A 276 -10.08 7.19 -23.83
CA SER A 276 -10.72 5.93 -24.25
C SER A 276 -9.84 4.71 -23.95
N GLY A 277 -8.52 4.84 -24.14
CA GLY A 277 -7.57 3.80 -23.75
C GLY A 277 -7.60 3.48 -22.26
N HIS A 278 -7.71 4.50 -21.40
CA HIS A 278 -7.86 4.30 -19.95
C HIS A 278 -9.23 3.73 -19.58
N ALA A 279 -10.30 4.12 -20.29
CA ALA A 279 -11.63 3.55 -20.08
C ALA A 279 -11.65 2.03 -20.38
N VAL A 280 -11.06 1.59 -21.48
CA VAL A 280 -10.94 0.14 -21.79
C VAL A 280 -10.11 -0.61 -20.75
N ASN A 281 -9.01 -0.02 -20.27
CA ASN A 281 -8.21 -0.64 -19.21
C ASN A 281 -8.96 -0.70 -17.86
N SER A 282 -9.86 0.25 -17.59
CA SER A 282 -10.67 0.27 -16.37
C SER A 282 -11.63 -0.92 -16.28
N GLU A 283 -12.14 -1.41 -17.40
CA GLU A 283 -12.98 -2.62 -17.44
C GLU A 283 -12.20 -3.85 -16.95
N ARG A 284 -10.91 -3.97 -17.32
CA ARG A 284 -10.03 -5.04 -16.83
C ARG A 284 -9.71 -4.90 -15.35
N ALA A 285 -9.61 -3.68 -14.83
CA ALA A 285 -9.48 -3.44 -13.39
C ALA A 285 -10.75 -3.88 -12.63
N MET A 286 -11.94 -3.67 -13.21
CA MET A 286 -13.21 -4.18 -12.66
C MET A 286 -13.30 -5.70 -12.67
N GLU A 287 -12.80 -6.37 -13.71
CA GLU A 287 -12.67 -7.84 -13.70
C GLU A 287 -11.82 -8.30 -12.50
N TRP A 288 -10.69 -7.63 -12.22
CA TRP A 288 -9.88 -7.94 -11.03
C TRP A 288 -10.64 -7.75 -9.72
N LEU A 289 -11.41 -6.66 -9.60
CA LEU A 289 -12.19 -6.33 -8.41
C LEU A 289 -13.36 -7.30 -8.16
N THR A 290 -14.07 -7.69 -9.21
CA THR A 290 -15.20 -8.64 -9.14
C THR A 290 -14.75 -10.05 -8.74
N HIS A 291 -13.51 -10.42 -9.02
CA HIS A 291 -12.91 -11.68 -8.58
C HIS A 291 -12.24 -11.59 -7.21
N TYR A 292 -12.17 -10.41 -6.59
CA TYR A 292 -11.60 -10.21 -5.25
C TYR A 292 -12.63 -10.54 -4.15
N GLN A 293 -12.70 -11.81 -3.74
CA GLN A 293 -13.61 -12.24 -2.65
C GLN A 293 -13.15 -11.75 -1.27
N PHE A 294 -14.05 -11.10 -0.51
CA PHE A 294 -13.84 -10.80 0.91
C PHE A 294 -13.85 -12.10 1.71
N LYS A 295 -12.68 -12.52 2.19
CA LYS A 295 -12.57 -13.68 3.05
C LYS A 295 -13.12 -13.35 4.45
N THR A 296 -14.19 -14.01 4.87
CA THR A 296 -14.67 -14.02 6.26
C THR A 296 -13.60 -14.61 7.20
N PHE A 297 -13.76 -14.49 8.53
CA PHE A 297 -12.90 -15.21 9.47
C PHE A 297 -12.86 -16.71 9.12
N GLU A 298 -14.01 -17.30 8.78
CA GLU A 298 -14.12 -18.70 8.35
C GLU A 298 -13.36 -18.97 7.04
N ASP A 299 -13.42 -18.08 6.05
CA ASP A 299 -12.66 -18.23 4.79
C ASP A 299 -11.15 -18.06 4.97
N ILE A 300 -10.74 -17.16 5.88
CA ILE A 300 -9.34 -16.99 6.27
C ILE A 300 -8.86 -18.27 6.95
N MET A 301 -9.65 -18.81 7.89
CA MET A 301 -9.32 -20.03 8.62
C MET A 301 -9.28 -21.24 7.69
N LYS A 302 -10.22 -21.34 6.75
CA LYS A 302 -10.21 -22.36 5.69
C LYS A 302 -9.00 -22.23 4.78
N THR A 303 -8.61 -21.01 4.40
CA THR A 303 -7.38 -20.75 3.64
C THR A 303 -6.15 -21.19 4.43
N CYS A 304 -6.05 -20.82 5.71
CA CYS A 304 -4.94 -21.20 6.59
C CYS A 304 -4.87 -22.72 6.78
N LEU A 305 -6.01 -23.41 6.94
CA LEU A 305 -6.07 -24.88 7.03
C LEU A 305 -5.66 -25.56 5.72
N ASN A 306 -6.03 -25.00 4.57
CA ASN A 306 -5.59 -25.48 3.26
C ASN A 306 -4.07 -25.30 3.11
N GLU A 307 -3.53 -24.13 3.46
CA GLU A 307 -2.09 -23.86 3.42
C GLU A 307 -1.31 -24.76 4.39
N ALA A 308 -1.85 -25.02 5.58
CA ALA A 308 -1.28 -25.95 6.55
C ALA A 308 -1.22 -27.39 6.02
N SER A 309 -2.15 -27.76 5.13
CA SER A 309 -2.23 -29.09 4.53
C SER A 309 -1.27 -29.25 3.35
N CYS A 310 -0.91 -28.16 2.67
CA CYS A 310 0.08 -28.09 1.58
C CYS A 310 1.53 -27.91 2.06
N TRP A 311 1.86 -28.34 3.29
CA TRP A 311 3.20 -28.13 3.86
C TRP A 311 4.33 -28.78 3.05
N LYS A 312 4.06 -29.83 2.26
CA LYS A 312 5.06 -30.43 1.37
C LYS A 312 5.49 -29.47 0.25
N ASP A 313 4.55 -28.71 -0.30
CA ASP A 313 4.85 -27.69 -1.31
C ASP A 313 5.61 -26.52 -0.69
N LYS A 314 5.31 -26.17 0.57
CA LYS A 314 6.08 -25.19 1.35
C LYS A 314 7.52 -25.63 1.63
N ALA A 315 7.80 -26.93 1.72
CA ALA A 315 9.16 -27.42 1.86
C ALA A 315 10.00 -27.13 0.60
N ILE A 316 9.39 -27.21 -0.59
CA ILE A 316 10.03 -26.84 -1.86
C ILE A 316 10.31 -25.33 -1.86
N ASP A 317 9.37 -24.50 -1.41
CA ASP A 317 9.58 -23.06 -1.24
C ASP A 317 10.74 -22.76 -0.27
N PHE A 318 10.81 -23.43 0.87
CA PHE A 318 11.90 -23.23 1.84
C PHE A 318 13.26 -23.71 1.31
N GLN A 319 13.29 -24.77 0.52
CA GLN A 319 14.51 -25.22 -0.12
C GLN A 319 14.97 -24.23 -1.20
N THR A 320 14.08 -23.86 -2.11
CA THR A 320 14.43 -23.09 -3.32
C THR A 320 14.55 -21.59 -3.08
N LYS A 321 13.71 -21.01 -2.22
CA LYS A 321 13.65 -19.57 -1.96
C LYS A 321 14.42 -19.16 -0.72
N VAL A 322 14.48 -20.03 0.29
CA VAL A 322 15.18 -19.74 1.57
C VAL A 322 16.55 -20.43 1.63
N GLY A 323 16.86 -21.33 0.68
CA GLY A 323 18.16 -22.00 0.61
C GLY A 323 18.39 -23.04 1.71
N MET A 324 17.32 -23.53 2.34
CA MET A 324 17.43 -24.59 3.34
C MET A 324 17.80 -25.92 2.68
N ASP A 325 18.58 -26.75 3.38
CA ASP A 325 18.71 -28.15 2.97
C ASP A 325 17.34 -28.85 3.03
N TYR A 326 17.16 -29.87 2.19
CA TYR A 326 15.87 -30.54 2.03
C TYR A 326 15.28 -31.07 3.34
N GLN A 327 16.11 -31.63 4.22
CA GLN A 327 15.65 -32.20 5.49
C GLN A 327 15.21 -31.12 6.47
N THR A 328 15.93 -30.01 6.54
CA THR A 328 15.55 -28.84 7.36
C THR A 328 14.32 -28.13 6.81
N ALA A 329 14.21 -28.00 5.49
CA ALA A 329 13.04 -27.44 4.82
C ALA A 329 11.77 -28.26 5.13
N LEU A 330 11.85 -29.60 5.04
CA LEU A 330 10.76 -30.51 5.31
C LEU A 330 10.29 -30.44 6.78
N ARG A 331 11.23 -30.48 7.74
CA ARG A 331 10.92 -30.35 9.17
C ARG A 331 10.28 -29.00 9.50
N THR A 332 10.80 -27.93 8.91
CA THR A 332 10.30 -26.56 9.14
C THR A 332 8.90 -26.37 8.56
N ALA A 333 8.63 -26.90 7.37
CA ALA A 333 7.33 -26.82 6.74
C ALA A 333 6.28 -27.66 7.47
N CYS A 334 6.64 -28.88 7.90
CA CYS A 334 5.76 -29.71 8.73
C CYS A 334 5.39 -29.01 10.04
N ARG A 335 6.38 -28.43 10.74
CA ARG A 335 6.14 -27.67 11.98
C ARG A 335 5.27 -26.45 11.73
N PHE A 336 5.48 -25.73 10.63
CA PHE A 336 4.62 -24.61 10.24
C PHE A 336 3.16 -25.05 10.05
N GLY A 337 2.91 -26.15 9.33
CA GLY A 337 1.56 -26.68 9.12
C GLY A 337 0.87 -27.08 10.44
N VAL A 338 1.60 -27.72 11.36
CA VAL A 338 1.08 -28.08 12.70
C VAL A 338 0.68 -26.86 13.51
N GLU A 339 1.52 -25.81 13.54
CA GLU A 339 1.23 -24.60 14.33
C GLU A 339 0.09 -23.78 13.73
N VAL A 340 -0.01 -23.69 12.40
CA VAL A 340 -1.14 -23.02 11.74
C VAL A 340 -2.45 -23.74 12.03
N ARG A 341 -2.46 -25.08 11.99
CA ARG A 341 -3.64 -25.87 12.33
C ARG A 341 -4.02 -25.71 13.81
N ARG A 342 -3.05 -25.76 14.71
CA ARG A 342 -3.28 -25.54 16.15
C ARG A 342 -3.86 -24.15 16.44
N PHE A 343 -3.34 -23.12 15.77
CA PHE A 343 -3.89 -21.77 15.83
C PHE A 343 -5.33 -21.71 15.34
N CYS A 344 -5.64 -22.43 14.25
CA CYS A 344 -6.97 -22.48 13.68
C CYS A 344 -7.99 -23.24 14.56
N ASP A 345 -7.54 -24.28 15.25
CA ASP A 345 -8.40 -25.13 16.09
C ASP A 345 -8.56 -24.59 17.52
N ASP A 346 -7.84 -23.54 17.91
CA ASP A 346 -7.89 -22.98 19.27
C ASP A 346 -9.18 -22.17 19.49
N PRO A 347 -10.10 -22.61 20.37
CA PRO A 347 -11.34 -21.89 20.66
C PRO A 347 -11.12 -20.51 21.31
N GLU A 348 -9.96 -20.27 21.93
CA GLU A 348 -9.60 -18.93 22.43
C GLU A 348 -9.32 -17.95 21.30
N THR A 349 -8.85 -18.41 20.13
CA THR A 349 -8.67 -17.55 18.94
C THR A 349 -10.01 -16.94 18.50
N ALA A 350 -11.08 -17.74 18.47
CA ALA A 350 -12.41 -17.28 18.12
C ALA A 350 -13.04 -16.40 19.23
N ARG A 351 -12.86 -16.78 20.51
CA ARG A 351 -13.36 -16.00 21.65
C ARG A 351 -12.69 -14.64 21.77
N GLU A 352 -11.42 -14.54 21.42
CA GLU A 352 -10.65 -13.31 21.50
C GLU A 352 -10.96 -12.33 20.36
N ASP A 353 -11.24 -12.82 19.15
CA ASP A 353 -11.83 -12.02 18.06
C ASP A 353 -13.15 -11.37 18.54
N GLU A 354 -14.02 -12.20 19.11
CA GLU A 354 -15.34 -11.80 19.60
C GLU A 354 -15.26 -10.83 20.80
N ARG A 355 -14.33 -11.04 21.74
CA ARG A 355 -14.10 -10.15 22.90
C ARG A 355 -13.73 -8.74 22.46
N ARG A 356 -12.96 -8.62 21.38
CA ARG A 356 -12.42 -7.34 20.90
C ARG A 356 -13.34 -6.61 19.97
N ARG A 357 -14.17 -7.32 19.21
CA ARG A 357 -15.37 -6.71 18.62
C ARG A 357 -16.12 -5.89 19.67
N ARG A 358 -16.32 -6.46 20.85
CA ARG A 358 -17.13 -5.88 21.92
C ARG A 358 -16.47 -4.73 22.68
N ARG A 359 -15.15 -4.56 22.58
CA ARG A 359 -14.38 -3.54 23.32
C ARG A 359 -13.95 -2.35 22.46
N LEU A 360 -14.29 -2.33 21.18
CA LEU A 360 -14.04 -1.15 20.36
C LEU A 360 -14.77 0.05 20.99
N PRO A 361 -14.09 1.20 21.20
CA PRO A 361 -14.78 2.42 21.56
C PRO A 361 -15.79 2.71 20.47
N ASP A 362 -17.06 2.75 20.83
CA ASP A 362 -18.16 3.04 19.93
C ASP A 362 -18.84 4.37 20.33
N PRO A 363 -18.15 5.51 20.10
CA PRO A 363 -18.73 6.82 20.36
C PRO A 363 -19.90 7.15 19.41
N TRP A 364 -20.24 6.25 18.48
CA TRP A 364 -21.27 6.41 17.45
C TRP A 364 -22.50 5.50 17.62
N GLY A 365 -22.54 4.66 18.67
CA GLY A 365 -23.72 3.82 19.02
C GLY A 365 -23.95 2.56 18.15
N LEU A 366 -22.96 2.11 17.40
CA LEU A 366 -22.97 0.94 16.53
C LEU A 366 -22.89 -0.43 17.25
N LEU A 367 -22.50 -0.48 18.53
CA LEU A 367 -22.30 -1.72 19.31
C LEU A 367 -23.63 -2.45 19.59
N LEU A 368 -24.73 -1.71 19.73
CA LEU A 368 -26.09 -2.25 19.90
C LEU A 368 -26.61 -2.96 18.64
N PHE A 369 -26.24 -2.48 17.46
CA PHE A 369 -26.59 -3.09 16.18
C PHE A 369 -25.75 -4.34 15.87
N TRP A 370 -24.53 -4.38 16.40
CA TRP A 370 -23.56 -5.45 16.16
C TRP A 370 -23.82 -6.75 16.95
N LEU A 371 -24.51 -6.65 18.10
CA LEU A 371 -24.88 -7.79 18.94
C LEU A 371 -26.24 -8.41 18.58
N GLY A 372 -26.93 -7.89 17.56
CA GLY A 372 -28.19 -8.43 17.06
C GLY A 372 -29.34 -8.48 18.07
N ARG A 373 -29.34 -7.60 19.09
CA ARG A 373 -30.51 -7.48 19.98
C ARG A 373 -31.53 -6.54 19.34
N PRO A 374 -32.82 -6.93 19.27
CA PRO A 374 -33.86 -6.06 18.76
C PRO A 374 -34.04 -4.86 19.70
N LEU A 375 -34.40 -3.71 19.11
CA LEU A 375 -34.98 -2.58 19.84
C LEU A 375 -36.32 -2.97 20.46
#